data_AF-A0A8S0TQD7-F1
#
_entry.id   AF-A0A8S0TQD7-F1
#
_cell.length_a   1.000
_cell.length_b   1.000
_cell.length_c   1.000
_cell.angle_alpha   90.00
_cell.angle_beta   90.00
_cell.angle_gamma   90.00
#
_symmetry.space_group_name_H-M   'P 1'
#
loop_
_entity.id
_entity.type
_entity.pdbx_description
1 polymer ?
#
loop_
_entity_poly.entity_id
_entity_poly.type
_entity_poly.pdbx_seq_one_letter_code
_entity_poly.pdbx_strand_id
1 'polypeptide(L)'
;MGLDDEEEEGNKMENARYEEFFGGKRTGQGKKPKVFGRSNDSDMDYGNNNQKNTLSTHEKELEKLCSEIKVMEKENLDPKTWTMQGEVTAAKRPNISALEVDLDFEHNVRPAPVITEEVTASLEELIQKRILEGRFDDVQKPLTLPSKSPREKIELDENKSEKGLAELYEDEYVQKTGLVSTVMSFKDEQKKEASMLFKKLCLKLDAPSHFHITPKPVLFFSIVIEDMSMQANVPALAMEEINSLWNILAVSDAAMLAPEELFAGKGDVKEETELTKAERKRRRANKKRKFKAEATKRMARKAQQNSASNNAAGNEEL
;
A
#
# COMPACT_ATOMS: atom_id res chain seq x y z
N MET A 1 10.33 -52.27 30.74
CA MET A 1 8.96 -52.71 31.11
C MET A 1 8.02 -51.96 30.18
N GLY A 2 7.32 -52.68 29.28
CA GLY A 2 6.38 -52.21 28.24
C GLY A 2 7.08 -51.64 26.99
N LEU A 3 7.04 -52.19 25.76
CA LEU A 3 6.03 -52.80 24.85
C LEU A 3 5.35 -51.82 23.88
N ASP A 4 5.14 -52.34 22.66
CA ASP A 4 4.36 -51.93 21.46
C ASP A 4 5.19 -51.17 20.38
N ASP A 5 5.61 -51.72 19.22
CA ASP A 5 5.03 -52.51 18.09
C ASP A 5 4.16 -51.71 17.08
N GLU A 6 4.29 -52.07 15.78
CA GLU A 6 3.69 -51.56 14.51
C GLU A 6 4.51 -50.47 13.78
N GLU A 7 4.88 -50.49 12.48
CA GLU A 7 4.66 -51.31 11.28
C GLU A 7 5.68 -50.83 10.21
N GLU A 8 6.46 -51.70 9.55
CA GLU A 8 7.12 -51.36 8.25
C GLU A 8 7.39 -52.62 7.42
N GLU A 9 6.35 -53.16 6.77
CA GLU A 9 6.50 -54.15 5.69
C GLU A 9 5.88 -53.59 4.41
N GLY A 10 6.71 -53.28 3.41
CA GLY A 10 6.19 -52.75 2.15
C GLY A 10 7.24 -52.27 1.16
N ASN A 11 8.23 -53.11 0.81
CA ASN A 11 8.90 -52.97 -0.48
C ASN A 11 9.67 -54.23 -0.88
N LYS A 12 8.97 -55.14 -1.57
CA LYS A 12 9.56 -56.35 -2.17
C LYS A 12 8.98 -56.61 -3.56
N MET A 13 8.96 -55.59 -4.43
CA MET A 13 8.62 -55.83 -5.83
C MET A 13 9.20 -54.77 -6.78
N GLU A 14 10.52 -54.59 -6.79
CA GLU A 14 11.16 -53.78 -7.81
C GLU A 14 12.52 -54.38 -8.20
N ASN A 15 12.48 -55.33 -9.14
CA ASN A 15 13.52 -55.59 -10.16
C ASN A 15 13.26 -56.91 -10.91
N ALA A 16 12.18 -56.96 -11.70
CA ALA A 16 12.07 -57.94 -12.78
C ALA A 16 12.41 -57.24 -14.11
N ARG A 17 13.54 -57.61 -14.72
CA ARG A 17 14.03 -56.99 -15.97
C ARG A 17 13.58 -57.81 -17.18
N TYR A 18 13.16 -57.10 -18.24
CA TYR A 18 12.58 -57.60 -19.50
C TYR A 18 13.37 -58.70 -20.24
N GLU A 19 14.68 -58.86 -19.98
CA GLU A 19 15.52 -59.85 -20.67
C GLU A 19 15.39 -61.28 -20.14
N GLU A 20 14.81 -61.48 -18.95
CA GLU A 20 14.69 -62.80 -18.31
C GLU A 20 13.53 -63.65 -18.88
N PHE A 21 12.55 -63.03 -19.53
CA PHE A 21 11.36 -63.70 -20.07
C PHE A 21 11.48 -64.10 -21.56
N PHE A 22 12.31 -63.41 -22.36
CA PHE A 22 12.36 -63.60 -23.82
C PHE A 22 13.72 -64.09 -24.37
N GLY A 23 14.73 -64.35 -23.53
CA GLY A 23 16.10 -64.69 -23.94
C GLY A 23 16.38 -66.19 -24.19
N GLY A 24 15.68 -66.82 -25.15
CA GLY A 24 15.87 -68.24 -25.50
C GLY A 24 16.82 -68.51 -26.68
N LYS A 25 18.07 -68.90 -26.35
CA LYS A 25 19.16 -69.55 -27.12
C LYS A 25 19.02 -69.77 -28.66
N ARG A 26 20.02 -69.24 -29.39
CA ARG A 26 20.52 -69.79 -30.67
C ARG A 26 21.66 -70.78 -30.44
N THR A 27 21.51 -72.02 -30.89
CA THR A 27 22.63 -72.91 -31.27
C THR A 27 22.24 -73.60 -32.58
N GLY A 28 23.03 -73.38 -33.63
CA GLY A 28 22.67 -73.76 -34.99
C GLY A 28 22.95 -75.21 -35.35
N GLN A 29 22.43 -75.63 -36.51
CA GLN A 29 23.11 -76.41 -37.54
C GLN A 29 22.23 -76.40 -38.81
N GLY A 30 22.87 -76.22 -39.97
CA GLY A 30 22.20 -75.90 -41.22
C GLY A 30 21.66 -77.09 -42.02
N LYS A 31 20.89 -76.76 -43.07
CA LYS A 31 20.82 -77.45 -44.37
C LYS A 31 19.94 -76.63 -45.34
N LYS A 32 20.44 -76.38 -46.56
CA LYS A 32 19.66 -76.01 -47.77
C LYS A 32 19.51 -77.30 -48.62
N PRO A 33 18.48 -77.48 -49.48
CA PRO A 33 18.30 -76.77 -50.78
C PRO A 33 16.83 -76.35 -51.06
N LYS A 34 16.53 -75.21 -51.69
CA LYS A 34 16.35 -74.91 -53.15
C LYS A 34 15.26 -75.75 -53.85
N VAL A 35 14.17 -75.12 -54.32
CA VAL A 35 13.61 -75.13 -55.71
C VAL A 35 12.32 -74.27 -55.80
N PHE A 36 12.14 -73.68 -56.98
CA PHE A 36 11.19 -72.67 -57.46
C PHE A 36 9.74 -73.17 -57.67
N GLY A 37 8.77 -72.23 -57.66
CA GLY A 37 7.93 -71.95 -58.84
C GLY A 37 6.47 -72.44 -58.90
N ARG A 38 5.53 -71.49 -58.71
CA ARG A 38 4.31 -71.16 -59.49
C ARG A 38 3.17 -72.18 -59.78
N SER A 39 1.94 -71.70 -59.47
CA SER A 39 0.59 -71.88 -60.08
C SER A 39 0.21 -73.19 -60.81
N ASN A 40 -0.93 -73.79 -60.48
CA ASN A 40 -2.26 -73.44 -61.05
C ASN A 40 -3.40 -74.28 -60.42
N ASP A 41 -4.53 -73.60 -60.17
CA ASP A 41 -5.93 -73.97 -60.43
C ASP A 41 -6.53 -75.33 -60.02
N SER A 42 -7.61 -75.28 -59.23
CA SER A 42 -8.74 -76.23 -59.27
C SER A 42 -9.94 -75.63 -58.53
N ASP A 43 -10.83 -75.02 -59.31
CA ASP A 43 -12.25 -74.83 -59.01
C ASP A 43 -12.89 -76.13 -58.50
N MET A 44 -13.72 -76.03 -57.46
CA MET A 44 -14.93 -76.84 -57.26
C MET A 44 -15.86 -76.14 -56.27
N ASP A 45 -16.86 -75.47 -56.85
CA ASP A 45 -18.11 -75.04 -56.24
C ASP A 45 -18.97 -76.25 -55.85
N TYR A 46 -19.53 -76.27 -54.64
CA TYR A 46 -20.86 -76.83 -54.40
C TYR A 46 -21.52 -76.16 -53.18
N GLY A 47 -22.71 -75.64 -53.43
CA GLY A 47 -23.54 -74.94 -52.47
C GLY A 47 -24.18 -75.79 -51.36
N ASN A 48 -24.38 -75.08 -50.25
CA ASN A 48 -25.55 -75.01 -49.37
C ASN A 48 -25.93 -76.17 -48.42
N ASN A 49 -26.06 -75.74 -47.16
CA ASN A 49 -26.94 -76.16 -46.06
C ASN A 49 -26.45 -77.12 -44.96
N ASN A 50 -26.37 -76.53 -43.76
CA ASN A 50 -26.75 -77.10 -42.47
C ASN A 50 -26.00 -78.33 -41.96
N GLN A 51 -24.73 -78.12 -41.60
CA GLN A 51 -24.16 -78.80 -40.44
C GLN A 51 -23.39 -77.75 -39.62
N LYS A 52 -23.94 -77.36 -38.46
CA LYS A 52 -23.13 -76.77 -37.39
C LYS A 52 -22.20 -77.88 -36.89
N ASN A 53 -21.17 -78.16 -37.66
CA ASN A 53 -20.10 -79.04 -37.26
C ASN A 53 -19.50 -78.47 -35.98
N THR A 54 -19.23 -79.35 -35.03
CA THR A 54 -18.50 -79.02 -33.80
C THR A 54 -17.08 -78.61 -34.20
N LEU A 55 -16.92 -77.34 -34.59
CA LEU A 55 -15.64 -76.74 -34.96
C LEU A 55 -14.63 -77.01 -33.84
N SER A 56 -13.40 -77.37 -34.24
CA SER A 56 -12.27 -77.55 -33.34
C SER A 56 -12.09 -76.30 -32.47
N THR A 57 -11.57 -76.45 -31.25
CA THR A 57 -11.34 -75.31 -30.33
C THR A 57 -10.52 -74.21 -31.00
N HIS A 58 -9.45 -74.61 -31.70
CA HIS A 58 -8.60 -73.72 -32.47
C HIS A 58 -9.32 -73.05 -33.65
N GLU A 59 -10.21 -73.76 -34.33
CA GLU A 59 -10.96 -73.20 -35.47
C GLU A 59 -11.96 -72.12 -35.00
N LYS A 60 -12.61 -72.33 -33.85
CA LYS A 60 -13.46 -71.30 -33.22
C LYS A 60 -12.66 -70.09 -32.76
N GLU A 61 -11.43 -70.29 -32.29
CA GLU A 61 -10.52 -69.20 -31.93
C GLU A 61 -10.05 -68.43 -33.16
N LEU A 62 -9.71 -69.12 -34.25
CA LEU A 62 -9.39 -68.48 -35.53
C LEU A 62 -10.56 -67.71 -36.12
N GLU A 63 -11.78 -68.26 -36.07
CA GLU A 63 -12.97 -67.55 -36.56
C GLU A 63 -13.23 -66.27 -35.76
N LYS A 64 -13.07 -66.31 -34.42
CA LYS A 64 -13.14 -65.12 -33.57
C LYS A 64 -12.04 -64.10 -33.93
N LEU A 65 -10.80 -64.56 -34.07
CA LEU A 65 -9.68 -63.70 -34.44
C LEU A 65 -9.91 -63.03 -35.81
N CYS A 66 -10.32 -63.80 -36.82
CA CYS A 66 -10.67 -63.29 -38.14
C CYS A 66 -11.83 -62.29 -38.08
N SER A 67 -12.83 -62.54 -37.23
CA SER A 67 -13.95 -61.60 -37.03
C SER A 67 -13.48 -60.30 -36.39
N GLU A 68 -12.59 -60.36 -35.40
CA GLU A 68 -11.99 -59.20 -34.75
C GLU A 68 -11.10 -58.41 -35.70
N ILE A 69 -10.23 -59.08 -36.47
CA ILE A 69 -9.41 -58.48 -37.52
C ILE A 69 -10.30 -57.74 -38.51
N LYS A 70 -11.41 -58.34 -38.95
CA LYS A 70 -12.33 -57.70 -39.90
C LYS A 70 -13.02 -56.46 -39.32
N VAL A 71 -13.33 -56.45 -38.01
CA VAL A 71 -13.86 -55.27 -37.32
C VAL A 71 -12.78 -54.18 -37.26
N MET A 72 -11.55 -54.52 -36.89
CA MET A 72 -10.42 -53.58 -36.83
C MET A 72 -10.05 -52.99 -38.20
N GLU A 73 -10.06 -53.82 -39.25
CA GLU A 73 -9.83 -53.39 -40.63
C GLU A 73 -10.91 -52.39 -41.07
N LYS A 74 -12.17 -52.65 -40.73
CA LYS A 74 -13.28 -51.74 -41.02
C LYS A 74 -13.14 -50.41 -40.28
N GLU A 75 -12.85 -50.45 -38.98
CA GLU A 75 -12.64 -49.23 -38.16
C GLU A 75 -11.44 -48.39 -38.63
N ASN A 76 -10.47 -49.01 -39.31
CA ASN A 76 -9.33 -48.31 -39.90
C ASN A 76 -9.63 -47.71 -41.27
N LEU A 77 -10.58 -48.29 -42.03
CA LEU A 77 -11.04 -47.75 -43.30
C LEU A 77 -12.07 -46.63 -43.12
N ASP A 78 -12.93 -46.73 -42.11
CA ASP A 78 -13.95 -45.73 -41.80
C ASP A 78 -13.32 -44.42 -41.26
N PRO A 79 -13.95 -43.24 -41.52
CA PRO A 79 -13.42 -41.97 -41.03
C PRO A 79 -13.41 -41.96 -39.49
N LYS A 80 -12.28 -41.53 -38.91
CA LYS A 80 -12.13 -41.43 -37.45
C LYS A 80 -13.15 -40.45 -36.85
N THR A 81 -13.50 -40.66 -35.58
CA THR A 81 -14.41 -39.78 -34.84
C THR A 81 -13.87 -38.35 -34.80
N TRP A 82 -14.77 -37.38 -34.63
CA TRP A 82 -14.39 -35.96 -34.60
C TRP A 82 -13.37 -35.64 -33.48
N THR A 83 -13.37 -36.38 -32.38
CA THR A 83 -12.39 -36.24 -31.29
C THR A 83 -10.97 -36.66 -31.68
N MET A 84 -10.82 -37.57 -32.64
CA MET A 84 -9.53 -38.04 -33.15
C MET A 84 -9.02 -37.20 -34.34
N GLN A 85 -9.81 -36.26 -34.84
CA GLN A 85 -9.45 -35.38 -35.93
C GLN A 85 -8.97 -34.03 -35.38
N GLY A 86 -7.91 -33.46 -35.97
CA GLY A 86 -7.49 -32.08 -35.71
C GLY A 86 -8.39 -31.06 -36.42
N GLU A 87 -8.37 -29.80 -35.95
CA GLU A 87 -9.00 -28.66 -36.63
C GLU A 87 -10.49 -28.86 -36.97
N VAL A 88 -11.24 -29.43 -36.02
CA VAL A 88 -12.66 -29.72 -36.21
C VAL A 88 -13.51 -28.47 -35.99
N THR A 89 -14.18 -28.03 -37.06
CA THR A 89 -15.18 -26.95 -37.01
C THR A 89 -16.51 -27.45 -36.41
N ALA A 90 -17.31 -26.54 -35.84
CA ALA A 90 -18.60 -26.85 -35.22
C ALA A 90 -19.57 -27.64 -36.12
N ALA A 91 -19.51 -27.49 -37.45
CA ALA A 91 -20.38 -28.21 -38.39
C ALA A 91 -20.00 -29.69 -38.62
N LYS A 92 -18.75 -30.08 -38.34
CA LYS A 92 -18.27 -31.45 -38.53
C LYS A 92 -18.58 -32.36 -37.35
N ARG A 93 -18.92 -31.78 -36.19
CA ARG A 93 -19.27 -32.52 -34.97
C ARG A 93 -20.79 -32.48 -34.75
N PRO A 94 -21.38 -33.51 -34.12
CA PRO A 94 -22.77 -33.47 -33.69
C PRO A 94 -23.04 -32.30 -32.73
N ASN A 95 -24.27 -31.80 -32.72
CA ASN A 95 -24.68 -30.73 -31.80
C ASN A 95 -24.47 -31.18 -30.35
N ILE A 96 -23.96 -30.27 -29.50
CA ILE A 96 -23.76 -30.48 -28.05
C ILE A 96 -22.68 -31.52 -27.68
N SER A 97 -22.07 -32.23 -28.64
CA SER A 97 -21.07 -33.27 -28.37
C SER A 97 -19.82 -32.78 -27.61
N ALA A 98 -19.51 -31.49 -27.63
CA ALA A 98 -18.39 -30.92 -26.87
C ALA A 98 -18.60 -30.92 -25.35
N LEU A 99 -19.84 -31.01 -24.85
CA LEU A 99 -20.13 -31.13 -23.41
C LEU A 99 -19.96 -32.57 -22.90
N GLU A 100 -19.97 -33.56 -23.80
CA GLU A 100 -19.88 -34.99 -23.46
C GLU A 100 -18.42 -35.46 -23.34
N VAL A 101 -17.49 -34.72 -23.93
CA VAL A 101 -16.07 -35.06 -24.01
C VAL A 101 -15.28 -34.15 -23.09
N ASP A 102 -14.49 -34.74 -22.19
CA ASP A 102 -13.57 -34.01 -21.33
C ASP A 102 -12.37 -33.52 -22.16
N LEU A 103 -12.36 -32.22 -22.46
CA LEU A 103 -11.28 -31.56 -23.21
C LEU A 103 -10.55 -30.57 -22.30
N ASP A 104 -9.24 -30.71 -22.21
CA ASP A 104 -8.38 -29.76 -21.50
C ASP A 104 -8.04 -28.57 -22.40
N PHE A 105 -8.26 -27.36 -21.89
CA PHE A 105 -7.88 -26.12 -22.59
C PHE A 105 -7.36 -25.07 -21.61
N GLU A 106 -6.44 -24.25 -22.11
CA GLU A 106 -5.83 -23.20 -21.32
C GLU A 106 -6.77 -21.98 -21.19
N HIS A 107 -6.80 -21.39 -20.00
CA HIS A 107 -7.52 -20.15 -19.74
C HIS A 107 -6.53 -18.98 -19.64
N ASN A 108 -6.78 -17.92 -20.41
CA ASN A 108 -5.89 -16.76 -20.47
C ASN A 108 -5.91 -15.88 -19.21
N VAL A 109 -6.94 -16.00 -18.36
CA VAL A 109 -7.16 -15.12 -17.20
C VAL A 109 -7.55 -15.97 -16.00
N ARG A 110 -7.02 -15.60 -14.84
CA ARG A 110 -7.46 -16.20 -13.56
C ARG A 110 -8.90 -15.77 -13.27
N PRO A 111 -9.83 -16.69 -13.01
CA PRO A 111 -11.19 -16.32 -12.66
C PRO A 111 -11.17 -15.48 -11.37
N ALA A 112 -12.18 -14.60 -11.24
CA ALA A 112 -12.34 -13.82 -10.03
C ALA A 112 -12.53 -14.78 -8.82
N PRO A 113 -11.83 -14.55 -7.70
CA PRO A 113 -11.95 -15.41 -6.53
C PRO A 113 -13.38 -15.33 -5.99
N VAL A 114 -13.94 -16.49 -5.65
CA VAL A 114 -15.26 -16.57 -5.02
C VAL A 114 -15.11 -16.21 -3.54
N ILE A 115 -15.94 -15.30 -3.04
CA ILE A 115 -15.92 -14.88 -1.64
C ILE A 115 -16.59 -15.99 -0.81
N THR A 116 -15.76 -16.89 -0.28
CA THR A 116 -16.19 -17.94 0.66
C THR A 116 -16.14 -17.45 2.10
N GLU A 117 -16.87 -18.12 2.99
CA GLU A 117 -16.94 -17.77 4.41
C GLU A 117 -15.55 -17.83 5.09
N GLU A 118 -14.71 -18.78 4.69
CA GLU A 118 -13.34 -18.92 5.19
C GLU A 118 -12.46 -17.71 4.86
N VAL A 119 -12.58 -17.18 3.63
CA VAL A 119 -11.85 -15.98 3.20
C VAL A 119 -12.33 -14.76 3.99
N THR A 120 -13.64 -14.65 4.25
CA THR A 120 -14.17 -13.56 5.07
C THR A 120 -13.72 -13.66 6.52
N ALA A 121 -13.70 -14.86 7.11
CA ALA A 121 -13.21 -15.07 8.48
C ALA A 121 -11.73 -14.70 8.61
N SER A 122 -10.90 -15.11 7.64
CA SER A 122 -9.48 -14.74 7.61
C SER A 122 -9.26 -13.22 7.53
N LEU A 123 -10.07 -12.54 6.71
CA LEU A 123 -10.04 -11.08 6.60
C LEU A 123 -10.45 -10.39 7.91
N GLU A 124 -11.48 -10.89 8.57
CA GLU A 124 -11.95 -10.36 9.86
C GLU A 124 -10.90 -10.53 10.96
N GLU A 125 -10.23 -11.68 11.03
CA GLU A 125 -9.12 -11.88 11.97
C GLU A 125 -7.98 -10.88 11.72
N LEU A 126 -7.65 -10.60 10.45
CA LEU A 126 -6.63 -9.61 10.09
C LEU A 126 -7.04 -8.20 10.51
N ILE A 127 -8.30 -7.83 10.29
CA ILE A 127 -8.84 -6.53 10.71
C ILE A 127 -8.81 -6.43 12.24
N GLN A 128 -9.23 -7.47 12.96
CA GLN A 128 -9.19 -7.50 14.42
C GLN A 128 -7.76 -7.33 14.95
N LYS A 129 -6.78 -8.06 14.39
CA LYS A 129 -5.35 -7.91 14.75
C LYS A 129 -4.87 -6.48 14.55
N ARG A 130 -5.16 -5.85 13.40
CA ARG A 130 -4.75 -4.46 13.12
C ARG A 130 -5.38 -3.44 14.06
N ILE A 131 -6.65 -3.64 14.43
CA ILE A 131 -7.33 -2.78 15.42
C ILE A 131 -6.71 -2.95 16.80
N LEU A 132 -6.41 -4.18 17.22
CA LEU A 132 -5.75 -4.47 18.50
C LEU A 132 -4.35 -3.84 18.57
N GLU A 133 -3.60 -3.89 17.47
CA GLU A 133 -2.28 -3.27 17.35
C GLU A 133 -2.33 -1.75 17.10
N GLY A 134 -3.52 -1.20 16.79
CA GLY A 134 -3.73 0.21 16.46
C GLY A 134 -2.96 0.66 15.22
N ARG A 135 -2.76 -0.22 14.23
CA ARG A 135 -2.04 0.06 12.99
C ARG A 135 -3.01 0.43 11.88
N PHE A 136 -3.16 1.74 11.67
CA PHE A 136 -4.02 2.31 10.65
C PHE A 136 -3.18 3.09 9.64
N ASP A 137 -3.36 2.77 8.37
CA ASP A 137 -2.70 3.45 7.24
C ASP A 137 -3.50 4.68 6.78
N ASP A 138 -4.11 5.40 7.72
CA ASP A 138 -4.89 6.60 7.45
C ASP A 138 -3.96 7.78 7.09
N VAL A 139 -4.31 8.50 6.01
CA VAL A 139 -3.58 9.70 5.59
C VAL A 139 -3.67 10.75 6.69
N GLN A 140 -2.53 11.06 7.31
CA GLN A 140 -2.46 12.07 8.36
C GLN A 140 -2.52 13.47 7.76
N LYS A 141 -3.28 14.36 8.41
CA LYS A 141 -3.27 15.77 8.04
C LYS A 141 -1.84 16.31 8.17
N PRO A 142 -1.27 16.92 7.11
CA PRO A 142 0.07 17.49 7.19
C PRO A 142 0.12 18.52 8.33
N LEU A 143 1.21 18.50 9.09
CA LEU A 143 1.40 19.41 10.20
C LEU A 143 1.30 20.84 9.69
N THR A 144 0.30 21.58 10.17
CA THR A 144 0.25 23.03 9.97
C THR A 144 1.52 23.62 10.59
N LEU A 145 2.27 24.36 9.78
CA LEU A 145 3.59 24.86 10.15
C LEU A 145 3.56 25.55 11.51
N PRO A 146 4.62 25.39 12.31
CA PRO A 146 4.61 25.82 13.70
C PRO A 146 4.38 27.33 13.76
N SER A 147 3.28 27.75 14.38
CA SER A 147 3.00 29.18 14.61
C SER A 147 3.90 29.80 15.68
N LYS A 148 4.79 29.01 16.29
CA LYS A 148 5.68 29.42 17.38
C LYS A 148 7.11 29.20 16.93
N SER A 149 7.95 30.19 17.19
CA SER A 149 9.39 30.12 16.98
C SER A 149 9.92 28.85 17.63
N PRO A 150 10.76 28.06 16.93
CA PRO A 150 11.61 27.11 17.61
C PRO A 150 12.34 27.84 18.74
N ARG A 151 12.32 27.28 19.95
CA ARG A 151 13.10 27.83 21.06
C ARG A 151 14.56 27.84 20.62
N GLU A 152 15.16 29.01 20.56
CA GLU A 152 16.57 29.17 20.23
C GLU A 152 17.37 28.40 21.28
N LYS A 153 18.08 27.37 20.82
CA LYS A 153 19.08 26.70 21.65
C LYS A 153 20.26 27.66 21.70
N ILE A 154 20.42 28.34 22.83
CA ILE A 154 21.58 29.18 23.08
C ILE A 154 22.75 28.23 23.30
N GLU A 155 23.58 28.06 22.27
CA GLU A 155 24.86 27.40 22.39
C GLU A 155 25.80 28.37 23.11
N LEU A 156 26.29 27.96 24.29
CA LEU A 156 27.27 28.74 25.06
C LEU A 156 28.65 28.53 24.44
N ASP A 157 29.40 29.61 24.30
CA ASP A 157 30.80 29.54 23.86
C ASP A 157 31.68 29.14 25.05
N GLU A 158 32.50 28.10 24.89
CA GLU A 158 33.44 27.62 25.91
C GLU A 158 34.80 28.34 25.84
N ASN A 159 34.98 29.25 24.88
CA ASN A 159 36.18 30.07 24.77
C ASN A 159 36.23 31.15 25.86
N LYS A 160 37.45 31.59 26.19
CA LYS A 160 37.67 32.68 27.15
C LYS A 160 37.05 33.97 26.60
N SER A 161 36.24 34.65 27.41
CA SER A 161 35.65 35.94 27.08
C SER A 161 36.75 36.98 26.77
N GLU A 162 36.61 37.69 25.66
CA GLU A 162 37.48 38.82 25.29
C GLU A 162 37.21 40.07 26.15
N LYS A 163 35.99 40.18 26.71
CA LYS A 163 35.56 41.28 27.57
C LYS A 163 35.78 40.99 29.05
N GLY A 164 36.19 42.00 29.81
CA GLY A 164 36.36 41.94 31.26
C GLY A 164 35.04 42.08 32.03
N LEU A 165 35.00 41.66 33.30
CA LEU A 165 33.79 41.71 34.13
C LEU A 165 33.19 43.12 34.25
N ALA A 166 34.04 44.15 34.35
CA ALA A 166 33.59 45.54 34.47
C ALA A 166 32.82 46.01 33.22
N GLU A 167 33.31 45.65 32.04
CA GLU A 167 32.70 45.99 30.74
C GLU A 167 31.36 45.26 30.54
N LEU A 168 31.28 43.99 30.97
CA LEU A 168 30.02 43.23 30.94
C LEU A 168 28.93 43.87 31.82
N TYR A 169 29.29 44.40 32.99
CA TYR A 169 28.34 45.10 33.85
C TYR A 169 27.91 46.46 33.27
N GLU A 170 28.81 47.18 32.62
CA GLU A 170 28.48 48.41 31.89
C GLU A 170 27.51 48.13 30.74
N ASP A 171 27.81 47.13 29.91
CA ASP A 171 26.97 46.69 28.81
C ASP A 171 25.58 46.24 29.29
N GLU A 172 25.51 45.47 30.38
CA GLU A 172 24.23 45.02 30.96
C GLU A 172 23.42 46.20 31.52
N TYR A 173 24.08 47.19 32.13
CA TYR A 173 23.42 48.39 32.65
C TYR A 173 22.85 49.26 31.51
N VAL A 174 23.61 49.42 30.42
CA VAL A 174 23.15 50.14 29.21
C VAL A 174 21.99 49.40 28.53
N GLN A 175 22.00 48.07 28.50
CA GLN A 175 20.90 47.26 27.97
C GLN A 175 19.63 47.39 28.83
N LYS A 176 19.76 47.37 30.16
CA LYS A 176 18.63 47.54 31.10
C LYS A 176 18.01 48.92 31.05
N THR A 177 18.81 49.95 30.75
CA THR A 177 18.34 51.34 30.63
C THR A 177 17.74 51.66 29.26
N GLY A 178 17.77 50.71 28.32
CA GLY A 178 17.00 50.75 27.06
C GLY A 178 17.54 51.71 25.99
N LEU A 179 18.73 52.28 26.17
CA LEU A 179 19.32 53.22 25.21
C LEU A 179 19.96 52.55 23.98
N VAL A 180 20.27 51.25 24.06
CA VAL A 180 20.85 50.49 22.94
C VAL A 180 20.17 49.11 22.86
N SER A 181 19.53 48.85 21.73
CA SER A 181 19.03 47.52 21.35
C SER A 181 20.17 46.51 21.45
N THR A 182 19.91 45.39 22.12
CA THR A 182 20.74 44.18 22.22
C THR A 182 21.74 44.06 21.07
N VAL A 183 23.04 44.04 21.41
CA VAL A 183 24.14 43.78 20.47
C VAL A 183 23.76 42.58 19.62
N MET A 184 23.51 42.84 18.34
CA MET A 184 23.11 41.82 17.40
C MET A 184 24.26 40.85 17.29
N SER A 185 24.01 39.56 17.49
CA SER A 185 25.04 38.56 17.19
C SER A 185 25.44 38.74 15.73
N PHE A 186 26.72 38.61 15.41
CA PHE A 186 27.22 38.66 14.02
C PHE A 186 26.43 37.73 13.08
N LYS A 187 25.95 36.59 13.60
CA LYS A 187 25.06 35.66 12.88
C LYS A 187 23.73 36.31 12.48
N ASP A 188 23.19 37.21 13.29
CA ASP A 188 21.93 37.88 13.02
C ASP A 188 22.09 39.05 12.05
N GLU A 189 23.24 39.72 12.04
CA GLU A 189 23.58 40.72 11.02
C GLU A 189 23.71 40.09 9.63
N GLN A 190 24.39 38.94 9.53
CA GLN A 190 24.49 38.18 8.28
C GLN A 190 23.11 37.69 7.80
N LYS A 191 22.25 37.21 8.71
CA LYS A 191 20.86 36.84 8.36
C LYS A 191 20.07 38.05 7.84
N LYS A 192 20.25 39.23 8.45
CA LYS A 192 19.62 40.47 7.99
C LYS A 192 20.12 40.89 6.62
N GLU A 193 21.43 40.82 6.38
CA GLU A 193 22.02 41.11 5.08
C GLU A 193 21.49 40.16 4.00
N ALA A 194 21.50 38.85 4.27
CA ALA A 194 20.96 37.84 3.38
C ALA A 194 19.46 38.06 3.07
N SER A 195 18.66 38.41 4.09
CA SER A 195 17.24 38.76 3.92
C SER A 195 17.05 39.99 3.02
N MET A 196 17.85 41.04 3.21
CA MET A 196 17.82 42.24 2.36
C MET A 196 18.21 41.92 0.91
N LEU A 197 19.28 41.14 0.70
CA LEU A 197 19.70 40.72 -0.63
C LEU A 197 18.65 39.84 -1.31
N PHE A 198 18.02 38.93 -0.57
CA PHE A 198 16.94 38.09 -1.07
C PHE A 198 15.72 38.92 -1.47
N LYS A 199 15.29 39.89 -0.64
CA LYS A 199 14.21 40.84 -0.97
C LYS A 199 14.52 41.59 -2.28
N LYS A 200 15.75 42.09 -2.44
CA LYS A 200 16.20 42.76 -3.68
C LYS A 200 16.20 41.83 -4.89
N LEU A 201 16.62 40.58 -4.72
CA LEU A 201 16.66 39.58 -5.78
C LEU A 201 15.25 39.20 -6.22
N CYS A 202 14.32 38.94 -5.29
CA CYS A 202 12.91 38.70 -5.61
C CYS A 202 12.33 39.86 -6.41
N LEU A 203 12.50 41.11 -5.97
CA LEU A 203 11.98 42.27 -6.70
C LEU A 203 12.52 42.36 -8.15
N LYS A 204 13.79 41.98 -8.36
CA LYS A 204 14.40 41.96 -9.70
C LYS A 204 13.91 40.81 -10.57
N LEU A 205 13.53 39.66 -9.99
CA LEU A 205 12.98 38.50 -10.71
C LEU A 205 11.46 38.65 -10.95
N ASP A 206 10.78 39.38 -10.08
CA ASP A 206 9.35 39.64 -10.14
C ASP A 206 9.01 40.64 -11.28
N ALA A 207 9.88 41.62 -11.52
CA ALA A 207 9.73 42.61 -12.59
C ALA A 207 9.69 42.00 -14.03
N PRO A 208 10.60 41.10 -14.45
CA PRO A 208 10.56 40.49 -15.78
C PRO A 208 9.44 39.46 -15.96
N SER A 209 8.88 38.93 -14.87
CA SER A 209 7.76 37.98 -14.91
C SER A 209 6.38 38.67 -14.99
N HIS A 210 6.34 39.98 -15.21
CA HIS A 210 5.11 40.79 -15.22
C HIS A 210 4.27 40.58 -13.94
N PHE A 211 4.93 40.32 -12.82
CA PHE A 211 4.30 40.03 -11.53
C PHE A 211 3.31 38.85 -11.51
N HIS A 212 3.39 37.91 -12.47
CA HIS A 212 2.62 36.67 -12.46
C HIS A 212 3.28 35.61 -11.56
N ILE A 213 3.22 35.84 -10.25
CA ILE A 213 3.99 35.07 -9.25
C ILE A 213 3.03 34.41 -8.26
N THR A 214 3.43 33.25 -7.75
CA THR A 214 2.78 32.65 -6.59
C THR A 214 3.12 33.47 -5.34
N PRO A 215 2.12 34.05 -4.63
CA PRO A 215 2.40 34.91 -3.49
C PRO A 215 3.28 34.18 -2.48
N LYS A 216 4.23 34.91 -1.88
CA LYS A 216 5.16 34.32 -0.90
C LYS A 216 4.35 33.56 0.15
N PRO A 217 4.68 32.31 0.44
CA PRO A 217 3.96 31.57 1.46
C PRO A 217 4.11 32.32 2.78
N VAL A 218 3.02 32.41 3.56
CA VAL A 218 2.94 32.98 4.93
C VAL A 218 3.84 32.25 5.96
N LEU A 219 4.77 31.44 5.47
CA LEU A 219 5.61 30.49 6.17
C LEU A 219 7.02 31.01 6.43
N PHE A 220 7.41 32.12 5.78
CA PHE A 220 8.52 32.89 6.30
C PHE A 220 8.08 33.52 7.62
N PHE A 221 8.22 32.75 8.68
CA PHE A 221 7.96 33.11 10.07
C PHE A 221 8.62 34.46 10.43
N SER A 222 9.73 34.82 9.76
CA SER A 222 10.36 36.14 9.86
C SER A 222 9.51 37.30 9.33
N ILE A 223 8.71 37.10 8.27
CA ILE A 223 7.78 38.12 7.75
C ILE A 223 6.61 38.30 8.72
N VAL A 224 6.06 37.19 9.25
CA VAL A 224 4.94 37.26 10.21
C VAL A 224 5.36 37.88 11.55
N ILE A 225 6.61 37.66 12.00
CA ILE A 225 7.14 38.34 13.21
C ILE A 225 7.43 39.82 12.92
N GLU A 226 8.00 40.16 11.77
CA GLU A 226 8.27 41.55 11.38
C GLU A 226 6.95 42.35 11.20
N ASP A 227 5.88 41.70 10.75
CA ASP A 227 4.55 42.29 10.53
C ASP A 227 3.64 42.25 11.77
N MET A 228 4.12 41.77 12.94
CA MET A 228 3.44 41.99 14.22
C MET A 228 3.53 43.48 14.60
N SER A 229 2.76 44.32 13.92
CA SER A 229 2.60 45.72 14.29
C SER A 229 1.88 45.80 15.63
N MET A 230 2.56 46.27 16.67
CA MET A 230 1.91 46.64 17.91
C MET A 230 1.11 47.91 17.66
N GLN A 231 -0.21 47.77 17.47
CA GLN A 231 -1.10 48.91 17.31
C GLN A 231 -1.25 49.59 18.68
N ALA A 232 -0.75 50.82 18.80
CA ALA A 232 -0.94 51.63 19.99
C ALA A 232 -2.39 52.15 20.04
N ASN A 233 -2.93 52.32 21.26
CA ASN A 233 -4.26 52.92 21.45
C ASN A 233 -4.18 54.43 21.15
N VAL A 234 -4.30 54.78 19.88
CA VAL A 234 -4.30 56.14 19.36
C VAL A 234 -5.67 56.38 18.70
N PRO A 235 -6.28 57.57 18.81
CA PRO A 235 -7.50 57.88 18.07
C PRO A 235 -7.27 57.68 16.58
N ALA A 236 -8.22 57.03 15.88
CA ALA A 236 -8.08 56.70 14.46
C ALA A 236 -7.73 57.91 13.57
N LEU A 237 -8.21 59.09 13.96
CA LEU A 237 -7.94 60.38 13.32
C LEU A 237 -6.46 60.75 13.22
N ALA A 238 -5.63 60.35 14.19
CA ALA A 238 -4.21 60.71 14.20
C ALA A 238 -3.38 59.85 13.23
N MET A 239 -3.95 58.77 12.68
CA MET A 239 -3.30 57.89 11.71
C MET A 239 -3.76 58.14 10.26
N GLU A 240 -4.75 59.01 10.04
CA GLU A 240 -5.26 59.34 8.71
C GLU A 240 -4.46 60.47 8.03
N GLU A 241 -4.28 60.36 6.71
CA GLU A 241 -3.74 61.43 5.88
C GLU A 241 -4.77 62.56 5.71
N ILE A 242 -4.34 63.81 5.87
CA ILE A 242 -5.15 65.06 6.04
C ILE A 242 -6.15 65.37 4.89
N ASN A 243 -6.22 64.57 3.82
CA ASN A 243 -6.90 64.96 2.57
C ASN A 243 -8.39 64.58 2.45
N SER A 244 -9.08 64.16 3.52
CA SER A 244 -10.50 63.75 3.44
C SER A 244 -11.42 64.48 4.43
N LEU A 245 -11.33 65.81 4.52
CA LEU A 245 -12.06 66.66 5.48
C LEU A 245 -13.60 66.49 5.52
N TRP A 246 -14.25 65.93 4.50
CA TRP A 246 -15.72 65.86 4.42
C TRP A 246 -16.35 64.59 5.05
N ASN A 247 -15.60 63.50 5.26
CA ASN A 247 -16.12 62.26 5.87
C ASN A 247 -15.90 62.14 7.39
N ILE A 248 -15.19 63.10 8.01
CA ILE A 248 -14.63 62.99 9.37
C ILE A 248 -15.65 63.28 10.49
N LEU A 249 -16.71 64.05 10.21
CA LEU A 249 -17.61 64.57 11.25
C LEU A 249 -18.49 63.50 11.95
N ALA A 250 -18.68 62.32 11.35
CA ALA A 250 -19.59 61.29 11.88
C ALA A 250 -18.90 60.09 12.58
N VAL A 251 -17.55 60.01 12.58
CA VAL A 251 -16.79 58.82 13.04
C VAL A 251 -15.75 59.14 14.13
N SER A 252 -15.66 60.40 14.58
CA SER A 252 -14.46 61.01 15.18
C SER A 252 -14.00 60.62 16.61
N ASP A 253 -14.57 59.62 17.29
CA ASP A 253 -14.06 59.24 18.64
C ASP A 253 -13.85 57.73 18.83
N ALA A 254 -13.79 56.97 17.73
CA ALA A 254 -13.48 55.55 17.80
C ALA A 254 -11.97 55.33 18.03
N ALA A 255 -11.61 54.78 19.18
CA ALA A 255 -10.29 54.22 19.42
C ALA A 255 -10.04 53.04 18.47
N MET A 256 -8.81 52.88 17.98
CA MET A 256 -8.47 51.78 17.06
C MET A 256 -8.60 50.39 17.68
N LEU A 257 -8.49 50.29 19.00
CA LEU A 257 -8.50 49.02 19.74
C LEU A 257 -9.92 48.63 20.13
N ALA A 258 -10.27 47.37 19.95
CA ALA A 258 -11.60 46.89 20.31
C ALA A 258 -11.78 46.88 21.84
N PRO A 259 -13.00 47.08 22.39
CA PRO A 259 -13.25 46.99 23.83
C PRO A 259 -12.80 45.65 24.46
N GLU A 260 -12.87 44.55 23.72
CA GLU A 260 -12.41 43.23 24.17
C GLU A 260 -10.87 43.13 24.27
N GLU A 261 -10.13 43.89 23.47
CA GLU A 261 -8.67 43.96 23.51
C GLU A 261 -8.18 44.84 24.67
N LEU A 262 -8.93 45.89 25.01
CA LEU A 262 -8.71 46.70 26.22
C LEU A 262 -9.04 45.92 27.49
N PHE A 263 -10.13 45.15 27.47
CA PHE A 263 -10.56 44.36 28.62
C PHE A 263 -11.27 43.06 28.20
N ALA A 264 -10.53 41.97 28.18
CA ALA A 264 -11.07 40.63 28.09
C ALA A 264 -11.58 40.16 29.48
N GLY A 265 -12.75 40.68 29.88
CA GLY A 265 -13.40 40.28 31.12
C GLY A 265 -13.71 38.77 31.13
N LYS A 266 -13.40 38.08 32.24
CA LYS A 266 -13.74 36.66 32.43
C LYS A 266 -15.22 36.47 32.78
N GLY A 267 -16.15 37.13 32.08
CA GLY A 267 -17.59 37.03 32.31
C GLY A 267 -17.98 37.07 33.79
N ASP A 268 -19.03 36.32 34.16
CA ASP A 268 -19.56 36.25 35.52
C ASP A 268 -18.69 35.36 36.43
N VAL A 269 -17.65 35.95 37.04
CA VAL A 269 -16.74 35.27 37.96
C VAL A 269 -17.39 35.13 39.33
N LYS A 270 -18.04 33.99 39.58
CA LYS A 270 -18.52 33.62 40.93
C LYS A 270 -17.42 33.01 41.79
N GLU A 271 -17.29 33.49 43.01
CA GLU A 271 -16.37 32.98 44.03
C GLU A 271 -16.74 31.55 44.46
N GLU A 272 -15.77 30.79 44.98
CA GLU A 272 -15.97 29.38 45.41
C GLU A 272 -16.90 29.24 46.62
N THR A 273 -17.04 30.29 47.42
CA THR A 273 -17.90 30.45 48.60
C THR A 273 -19.38 30.60 48.22
N GLU A 274 -19.67 31.33 47.15
CA GLU A 274 -21.01 31.59 46.62
C GLU A 274 -21.56 30.44 45.75
N LEU A 275 -20.71 29.46 45.44
CA LEU A 275 -21.03 28.38 44.52
C LEU A 275 -21.86 27.28 45.20
N THR A 276 -23.05 27.01 44.66
CA THR A 276 -23.86 25.86 45.11
C THR A 276 -23.13 24.53 44.84
N LYS A 277 -23.44 23.50 45.65
CA LYS A 277 -22.85 22.16 45.50
C LYS A 277 -23.07 21.57 44.10
N ALA A 278 -24.23 21.84 43.49
CA ALA A 278 -24.56 21.42 42.12
C ALA A 278 -23.68 22.11 41.07
N GLU A 279 -23.50 23.42 41.18
CA GLU A 279 -22.65 24.18 40.27
C GLU A 279 -21.16 23.81 40.43
N ARG A 280 -20.70 23.49 41.67
CA ARG A 280 -19.35 22.95 41.91
C ARG A 280 -19.12 21.62 41.19
N LYS A 281 -20.10 20.72 41.22
CA LYS A 281 -20.04 19.43 40.50
C LYS A 281 -20.00 19.66 38.98
N ARG A 282 -20.80 20.59 38.46
CA ARG A 282 -20.83 20.97 37.04
C ARG A 282 -19.50 21.59 36.59
N ARG A 283 -18.92 22.52 37.35
CA ARG A 283 -17.60 23.10 37.06
C ARG A 283 -16.50 22.02 37.02
N ARG A 284 -16.48 21.10 37.99
CA ARG A 284 -15.53 19.97 38.01
C ARG A 284 -15.71 19.05 36.80
N ALA A 285 -16.94 18.69 36.44
CA ALA A 285 -17.22 17.87 35.27
C ALA A 285 -16.78 18.55 33.96
N ASN A 286 -17.06 19.86 33.81
CA ASN A 286 -16.61 20.64 32.66
C ASN A 286 -15.08 20.74 32.59
N LYS A 287 -14.39 20.96 33.72
CA LYS A 287 -12.93 20.95 33.79
C LYS A 287 -12.35 19.59 33.42
N LYS A 288 -12.92 18.49 33.93
CA LYS A 288 -12.53 17.11 33.57
C LYS A 288 -12.73 16.83 32.08
N ARG A 289 -13.83 17.28 31.49
CA ARG A 289 -14.10 17.13 30.05
C ARG A 289 -13.11 17.91 29.20
N LYS A 290 -12.82 19.17 29.56
CA LYS A 290 -11.82 20.01 28.86
C LYS A 290 -10.44 19.37 28.93
N PHE A 291 -10.00 18.95 30.11
CA PHE A 291 -8.70 18.31 30.30
C PHE A 291 -8.60 16.97 29.55
N LYS A 292 -9.65 16.13 29.56
CA LYS A 292 -9.68 14.90 28.78
C LYS A 292 -9.56 15.17 27.28
N ALA A 293 -10.29 16.16 26.76
CA ALA A 293 -10.23 16.54 25.35
C ALA A 293 -8.85 17.11 24.94
N GLU A 294 -8.17 17.81 25.85
CA GLU A 294 -6.82 18.32 25.61
C GLU A 294 -5.77 17.20 25.67
N ALA A 295 -5.91 16.27 26.62
CA ALA A 295 -5.04 15.10 26.72
C ALA A 295 -5.14 14.20 25.49
N THR A 296 -6.36 13.94 24.97
CA THR A 296 -6.53 13.16 23.72
C THR A 296 -5.91 13.87 22.53
N LYS A 297 -6.10 15.19 22.39
CA LYS A 297 -5.44 15.99 21.34
C LYS A 297 -3.91 15.95 21.43
N ARG A 298 -3.35 16.00 22.65
CA ARG A 298 -1.91 15.93 22.88
C ARG A 298 -1.34 14.54 22.54
N MET A 299 -2.05 13.47 22.91
CA MET A 299 -1.66 12.10 22.56
C MET A 299 -1.71 11.87 21.04
N ALA A 300 -2.77 12.35 20.36
CA ALA A 300 -2.87 12.29 18.90
C ALA A 300 -1.73 13.04 18.22
N ARG A 301 -1.39 14.26 18.68
CA ARG A 301 -0.25 15.03 18.18
C ARG A 301 1.09 14.31 18.39
N LYS A 302 1.30 13.67 19.55
CA LYS A 302 2.53 12.93 19.83
C LYS A 302 2.66 11.67 18.97
N ALA A 303 1.55 10.97 18.74
CA ALA A 303 1.51 9.82 17.82
C ALA A 303 1.88 10.23 16.38
N GLN A 304 1.34 11.35 15.89
CA GLN A 304 1.68 11.91 14.58
C GLN A 304 3.14 12.35 14.46
N GLN A 305 3.72 12.90 15.53
CA GLN A 305 5.13 13.29 15.54
C GLN A 305 6.05 12.06 15.53
N ASN A 306 5.71 11.01 16.28
CA ASN A 306 6.48 9.78 16.31
C ASN A 306 6.41 8.99 14.99
N SER A 307 5.26 9.00 14.29
CA SER A 307 5.15 8.38 12.96
C SER A 307 5.95 9.16 11.92
N ALA A 308 5.95 10.49 11.99
CA ALA A 308 6.74 11.33 11.09
C ALA A 308 8.25 11.15 11.30
N SER A 309 8.73 11.00 12.55
CA SER A 309 10.14 10.72 12.83
C SER A 309 10.58 9.33 12.37
N ASN A 310 9.71 8.32 12.47
CA ASN A 310 10.04 6.96 12.03
C ASN A 310 10.09 6.83 10.50
N ASN A 311 9.23 7.56 9.77
CA ASN A 311 9.27 7.60 8.31
C ASN A 311 10.47 8.40 7.76
N ALA A 312 10.97 9.39 8.50
CA ALA A 312 12.17 10.14 8.11
C ALA A 312 13.45 9.28 8.25
N ALA A 313 13.52 8.41 9.26
CA ALA A 313 14.66 7.51 9.49
C ALA A 313 14.74 6.34 8.50
N GLY A 314 13.62 5.93 7.88
CA GLY A 314 13.58 4.82 6.91
C GLY A 314 13.95 5.20 5.47
N ASN A 315 14.15 6.49 5.18
CA ASN A 315 14.47 6.99 3.83
C ASN A 315 15.97 7.33 3.64
N GLU A 316 16.82 7.10 4.65
CA GLU A 316 18.28 7.30 4.54
C GLU A 316 19.05 6.00 4.27
N GLU A 317 18.37 4.85 4.17
CA GLU A 317 18.97 3.55 3.79
C GLU A 317 18.40 3.02 2.46
N LEU A 318 18.56 3.78 1.37
CA LEU A 318 18.53 3.29 -0.02
C LEU A 318 19.47 4.11 -0.90
#